data_AF-A0AAV5PK94-F1
#
_entry.id   AF-A0AAV5PK94-F1
#
_cell.length_a   1.000
_cell.length_b   1.000
_cell.length_c   1.000
_cell.angle_alpha   90.00
_cell.angle_beta   90.00
_cell.angle_gamma   90.00
#
_symmetry.space_group_name_H-M   'P 1'
#
loop_
_entity.id
_entity.type
_entity.pdbx_description
1 polymer ?
#
loop_
_entity_poly.entity_id
_entity_poly.type
_entity_poly.pdbx_seq_one_letter_code
_entity_poly.pdbx_strand_id
1 'polypeptide(L)'
;MASTLDYLRWRGDLPFQACPFNSLDASLMASLAYLPFDGSTVGHSLGEVCQSIYQREPDRWQNLDKTELLLLPKSPRLADLTVLDWVNKMEIEPEPIQFNAGAFRLDDRTILVAYRGTDQSMIGWSEDMVMDYTPEITGHRLAAKYLNQIGQAYPNDRIYITGHSKGGQLRPLRFGLC
;
A
#
# COMPACT_ATOMS: atom_id res chain seq x y z
N MET A 1 9.46 13.64 17.49
CA MET A 1 9.69 12.70 16.38
C MET A 1 8.86 13.18 15.22
N ALA A 2 9.47 13.43 14.05
CA ALA A 2 8.73 13.87 12.88
C ALA A 2 7.80 12.74 12.42
N SER A 3 6.51 13.04 12.31
CA SER A 3 5.51 12.10 11.80
C SER A 3 5.60 12.00 10.27
N THR A 4 5.02 10.96 9.68
CA THR A 4 4.89 10.81 8.22
C THR A 4 4.18 12.01 7.58
N LEU A 5 3.29 12.66 8.34
CA LEU A 5 2.62 13.90 7.98
C LEU A 5 3.54 15.13 7.95
N ASP A 6 4.51 15.22 8.87
CA ASP A 6 5.50 16.30 8.87
C ASP A 6 6.40 16.18 7.65
N TYR A 7 6.74 14.95 7.25
CA TYR A 7 7.45 14.68 6.00
C TYR A 7 6.65 15.12 4.78
N LEU A 8 5.35 14.75 4.70
CA LEU A 8 4.49 15.17 3.59
C LEU A 8 4.40 16.71 3.48
N ARG A 9 4.34 17.41 4.63
CA ARG A 9 4.33 18.88 4.67
C ARG A 9 5.65 19.52 4.24
N TRP A 10 6.79 18.89 4.53
CA TRP A 10 8.12 19.43 4.25
C TRP A 10 8.72 19.02 2.89
N ARG A 11 8.29 17.88 2.35
CA ARG A 11 8.90 17.26 1.15
C ARG A 11 7.90 16.89 0.06
N GLY A 12 6.59 17.03 0.31
CA GLY A 12 5.55 16.77 -0.69
C GLY A 12 5.60 17.74 -1.88
N ASP A 13 6.25 18.89 -1.71
CA ASP A 13 6.48 19.91 -2.74
C ASP A 13 7.52 19.49 -3.80
N LEU A 14 8.37 18.49 -3.51
CA LEU A 14 9.47 18.10 -4.39
C LEU A 14 9.12 16.89 -5.25
N PRO A 15 9.24 16.98 -6.59
CA PRO A 15 9.01 15.85 -7.48
C PRO A 15 10.09 14.77 -7.32
N PHE A 16 9.80 13.55 -7.77
CA PHE A 16 10.75 12.45 -7.74
C PHE A 16 12.03 12.71 -8.56
N GLN A 17 11.99 13.62 -9.55
CA GLN A 17 13.20 14.02 -10.28
C GLN A 17 14.18 14.83 -9.42
N ALA A 18 13.69 15.63 -8.48
CA ALA A 18 14.50 16.45 -7.59
C ALA A 18 15.01 15.65 -6.38
N CYS A 19 14.18 14.74 -5.86
CA CYS A 19 14.54 13.84 -4.78
C CYS A 19 13.99 12.45 -5.07
N PRO A 20 14.85 11.44 -5.34
CA PRO A 20 14.41 10.08 -5.63
C PRO A 20 13.54 9.47 -4.53
N PHE A 21 12.78 8.43 -4.89
CA PHE A 21 11.96 7.68 -3.95
C PHE A 21 12.80 7.13 -2.79
N ASN A 22 12.33 7.33 -1.55
CA ASN A 22 13.07 6.97 -0.34
C ASN A 22 12.21 6.18 0.66
N SER A 23 12.81 5.80 1.79
CA SER A 23 12.15 5.00 2.83
C SER A 23 10.96 5.69 3.50
N LEU A 24 10.93 7.03 3.54
CA LEU A 24 9.80 7.78 4.11
C LEU A 24 8.61 7.79 3.14
N ASP A 25 8.87 7.92 1.84
CA ASP A 25 7.83 7.73 0.81
C ASP A 25 7.24 6.32 0.91
N ALA A 26 8.09 5.30 1.06
CA ALA A 26 7.68 3.92 1.23
C ALA A 26 6.80 3.71 2.48
N SER A 27 7.16 4.36 3.60
CA SER A 27 6.36 4.30 4.84
C SER A 27 5.01 4.99 4.71
N LEU A 28 4.93 6.10 3.98
CA LEU A 28 3.66 6.79 3.70
C LEU A 28 2.78 5.95 2.78
N MET A 29 3.33 5.39 1.70
CA MET A 29 2.58 4.50 0.81
C MET A 29 2.08 3.24 1.53
N ALA A 30 2.83 2.76 2.53
CA ALA A 30 2.38 1.66 3.38
C ALA A 30 1.21 2.04 4.30
N SER A 31 1.10 3.29 4.77
CA SER A 31 -0.08 3.74 5.52
C SER A 31 -1.31 3.88 4.62
N LEU A 32 -1.13 4.29 3.36
CA LEU A 32 -2.24 4.36 2.38
C LEU A 32 -2.87 3.01 2.08
N ALA A 33 -2.13 1.91 2.23
CA ALA A 33 -2.67 0.56 2.10
C ALA A 33 -3.81 0.28 3.12
N TYR A 34 -3.95 1.06 4.18
CA TYR A 34 -5.04 0.94 5.17
C TYR A 34 -6.29 1.75 4.80
N LEU A 35 -6.21 2.65 3.83
CA LEU A 35 -7.37 3.41 3.35
C LEU A 35 -8.33 2.47 2.60
N PRO A 36 -9.64 2.78 2.58
CA PRO A 36 -10.67 1.90 2.03
C PRO A 36 -10.72 2.04 0.50
N PHE A 37 -9.59 1.84 -0.17
CA PHE A 37 -9.57 1.83 -1.62
C PHE A 37 -10.24 0.54 -2.11
N ASP A 38 -10.81 0.62 -3.30
CA ASP A 38 -11.50 -0.48 -3.97
C ASP A 38 -11.02 -0.57 -5.43
N GLY A 39 -11.53 -1.56 -6.16
CA GLY A 39 -11.21 -1.72 -7.58
C GLY A 39 -11.65 -0.54 -8.46
N SER A 40 -12.52 0.36 -7.98
CA SER A 40 -12.90 1.57 -8.73
C SER A 40 -11.82 2.65 -8.73
N THR A 41 -10.78 2.50 -7.90
CA THR A 41 -9.63 3.41 -7.85
C THR A 41 -8.61 3.17 -8.95
N VAL A 42 -8.66 2.02 -9.62
CA VAL A 42 -7.71 1.64 -10.67
C VAL A 42 -7.84 2.57 -11.87
N GLY A 43 -6.70 3.08 -12.35
CA GLY A 43 -6.61 4.04 -13.46
C GLY A 43 -6.74 5.49 -13.05
N HIS A 44 -7.06 5.78 -11.78
CA HIS A 44 -7.11 7.14 -11.25
C HIS A 44 -5.79 7.55 -10.58
N SER A 45 -5.56 8.86 -10.50
CA SER A 45 -4.46 9.40 -9.72
C SER A 45 -4.75 9.27 -8.22
N LEU A 46 -3.70 9.12 -7.42
CA LEU A 46 -3.80 8.99 -5.98
C LEU A 46 -4.50 10.21 -5.35
N GLY A 47 -4.23 11.41 -5.88
CA GLY A 47 -4.89 12.64 -5.44
C GLY A 47 -6.40 12.61 -5.65
N GLU A 48 -6.87 12.17 -6.83
CA GLU A 48 -8.29 12.02 -7.14
C GLU A 48 -8.96 10.98 -6.23
N VAL A 49 -8.28 9.85 -6.00
CA VAL A 49 -8.79 8.77 -5.14
C VAL A 49 -8.97 9.28 -3.70
N CYS A 50 -7.93 9.91 -3.13
CA CYS A 50 -8.00 10.48 -1.78
C CYS A 50 -9.11 11.54 -1.66
N GLN A 51 -9.25 12.40 -2.68
CA GLN A 51 -10.30 13.42 -2.70
C GLN A 51 -11.70 12.79 -2.76
N SER A 52 -11.89 11.77 -3.59
CA SER A 52 -13.17 11.05 -3.72
C SER A 52 -13.57 10.38 -2.41
N ILE A 53 -12.63 9.71 -1.74
CA ILE A 53 -12.86 9.04 -0.45
C ILE A 53 -13.23 10.04 0.63
N TYR A 54 -12.52 11.17 0.68
CA TYR A 54 -12.84 12.23 1.63
C TYR A 54 -14.23 12.83 1.38
N GLN A 55 -14.62 13.02 0.12
CA GLN A 55 -15.94 13.56 -0.24
C GLN A 55 -17.09 12.60 0.03
N ARG A 56 -16.88 11.29 -0.10
CA ARG A 56 -17.91 10.27 0.16
C ARG A 56 -18.25 10.16 1.65
N GLU A 57 -17.25 10.24 2.52
CA GLU A 57 -17.43 10.03 3.97
C GLU A 57 -16.63 11.03 4.83
N PRO A 58 -16.89 12.34 4.74
CA PRO A 58 -16.05 13.37 5.38
C PRO A 58 -16.02 13.30 6.91
N ASP A 59 -17.10 12.78 7.52
CA ASP A 59 -17.26 12.66 8.98
C ASP A 59 -16.67 11.36 9.55
N ARG A 60 -16.33 10.39 8.68
CA ARG A 60 -15.74 9.10 9.09
C ARG A 60 -14.26 9.24 9.47
N TRP A 61 -13.57 10.22 8.87
CA TRP A 61 -12.13 10.41 9.03
C TRP A 61 -11.82 11.33 10.21
N GLN A 62 -10.96 10.87 11.12
CA GLN A 62 -10.51 11.65 12.29
C GLN A 62 -8.98 11.84 12.28
N ASN A 63 -8.51 12.92 12.91
CA ASN A 63 -7.10 13.13 13.23
C ASN A 63 -6.12 13.02 12.04
N LEU A 64 -5.19 12.05 12.09
CA LEU A 64 -4.08 11.90 11.15
C LEU A 64 -4.58 11.49 9.76
N ASP A 65 -5.51 10.54 9.67
CA ASP A 65 -6.07 10.03 8.41
C ASP A 65 -6.77 11.15 7.61
N LYS A 66 -7.54 12.00 8.31
CA LYS A 66 -8.17 13.17 7.71
C LYS A 66 -7.14 14.16 7.15
N THR A 67 -6.04 14.34 7.86
CA THR A 67 -4.97 15.26 7.45
C THR A 67 -4.22 14.71 6.24
N GLU A 68 -3.94 13.41 6.20
CA GLU A 68 -3.30 12.73 5.06
C GLU A 68 -4.18 12.84 3.80
N LEU A 69 -5.47 12.51 3.92
CA LEU A 69 -6.44 12.61 2.80
C LEU A 69 -6.57 14.04 2.24
N LEU A 70 -6.38 15.07 3.06
CA LEU A 70 -6.47 16.47 2.63
C LEU A 70 -5.14 17.03 2.07
N LEU A 71 -4.00 16.45 2.46
CA LEU A 71 -2.67 16.93 2.04
C LEU A 71 -2.13 16.16 0.83
N LEU A 72 -2.43 14.87 0.69
CA LEU A 72 -1.95 14.06 -0.43
C LEU A 72 -2.35 14.59 -1.81
N PRO A 73 -3.61 15.04 -2.04
CA PRO A 73 -3.98 15.62 -3.33
C PRO A 73 -3.24 16.92 -3.66
N LYS A 74 -2.66 17.58 -2.65
CA LYS A 74 -1.91 18.84 -2.80
C LYS A 74 -0.41 18.62 -2.92
N SER A 75 0.05 17.36 -2.92
CA SER A 75 1.46 17.00 -2.95
C SER A 75 1.85 16.65 -4.40
N PRO A 76 2.58 17.51 -5.14
CA PRO A 76 3.09 17.18 -6.47
C PRO A 76 3.91 15.88 -6.50
N ARG A 77 4.49 15.50 -5.36
CA ARG A 77 5.26 14.26 -5.24
C ARG A 77 4.40 13.00 -5.36
N LEU A 78 3.20 12.98 -4.80
CA LEU A 78 2.40 11.74 -4.66
C LEU A 78 1.03 11.81 -5.33
N ALA A 79 0.47 13.01 -5.51
CA ALA A 79 -0.88 13.19 -6.05
C ALA A 79 -1.03 12.56 -7.44
N ASP A 80 -0.01 12.68 -8.28
CA ASP A 80 -0.05 12.24 -9.69
C ASP A 80 0.28 10.75 -9.87
N LEU A 81 0.57 10.02 -8.80
CA LEU A 81 0.82 8.57 -8.88
C LEU A 81 -0.44 7.85 -9.33
N THR A 82 -0.33 7.06 -10.40
CA THR A 82 -1.47 6.28 -10.91
C THR A 82 -1.62 4.98 -10.14
N VAL A 83 -2.85 4.67 -9.71
CA VAL A 83 -3.19 3.35 -9.18
C VAL A 83 -3.33 2.37 -10.34
N LEU A 84 -2.46 1.36 -10.39
CA LEU A 84 -2.44 0.36 -11.47
C LEU A 84 -3.33 -0.83 -11.17
N ASP A 85 -3.41 -1.22 -9.91
CA ASP A 85 -4.21 -2.34 -9.47
C ASP A 85 -4.47 -2.26 -7.97
N TRP A 86 -5.59 -2.84 -7.53
CA TRP A 86 -5.95 -2.88 -6.13
C TRP A 86 -6.71 -4.16 -5.80
N VAL A 87 -6.24 -4.87 -4.77
CA VAL A 87 -6.88 -6.07 -4.26
C VAL A 87 -7.22 -5.90 -2.79
N ASN A 88 -8.49 -6.19 -2.46
CA ASN A 88 -8.97 -6.23 -1.09
C ASN A 88 -9.73 -7.54 -0.89
N LYS A 89 -9.14 -8.47 -0.13
CA LYS A 89 -9.72 -9.76 0.22
C LYS A 89 -9.84 -9.86 1.73
N MET A 90 -11.08 -10.02 2.19
CA MET A 90 -11.43 -10.26 3.58
C MET A 90 -12.40 -11.43 3.59
N GLU A 91 -11.90 -12.62 3.92
CA GLU A 91 -12.66 -13.87 4.01
C GLU A 91 -12.55 -14.42 5.43
N ILE A 92 -13.65 -14.95 5.97
CA ILE A 92 -13.73 -15.50 7.34
C ILE A 92 -13.73 -17.03 7.30
N GLU A 93 -14.32 -17.62 6.26
CA GLU A 93 -14.41 -19.07 6.05
C GLU A 93 -13.96 -19.40 4.62
N PRO A 94 -13.24 -20.53 4.38
CA PRO A 94 -12.88 -21.59 5.32
C PRO A 94 -11.65 -21.29 6.22
N GLU A 95 -10.87 -20.26 5.89
CA GLU A 95 -9.78 -19.74 6.73
C GLU A 95 -9.89 -18.21 6.80
N PRO A 96 -9.58 -17.58 7.95
CA PRO A 96 -9.53 -16.13 8.05
C PRO A 96 -8.39 -15.58 7.19
N ILE A 97 -8.72 -14.93 6.08
CA ILE A 97 -7.77 -14.30 5.16
C ILE A 97 -8.01 -12.80 5.18
N GLN A 98 -6.99 -12.04 5.58
CA GLN A 98 -6.96 -10.60 5.41
C GLN A 98 -5.79 -10.24 4.49
N PHE A 99 -6.10 -10.00 3.21
CA PHE A 99 -5.09 -9.63 2.22
C PHE A 99 -5.51 -8.37 1.47
N ASN A 100 -4.74 -7.31 1.64
CA ASN A 100 -4.94 -6.07 0.91
C ASN A 100 -3.61 -5.57 0.35
N ALA A 101 -3.60 -5.26 -0.94
CA ALA A 101 -2.43 -4.76 -1.63
C ALA A 101 -2.83 -3.79 -2.74
N GLY A 102 -1.99 -2.81 -3.00
CA GLY A 102 -2.13 -1.86 -4.10
C GLY A 102 -0.85 -1.75 -4.90
N ALA A 103 -0.98 -1.61 -6.22
CA ALA A 103 0.12 -1.32 -7.13
C ALA A 103 0.01 0.13 -7.65
N PHE A 104 1.11 0.87 -7.59
CA PHE A 104 1.19 2.28 -7.96
C PHE A 104 2.32 2.51 -8.98
N ARG A 105 2.06 3.35 -9.97
CA ARG A 105 3.04 3.76 -10.98
C ARG A 105 3.87 4.93 -10.44
N LEU A 106 5.16 4.71 -10.16
CA LEU A 106 6.08 5.78 -9.72
C LEU A 106 6.68 6.54 -10.91
N ASP A 107 7.09 5.82 -11.94
CA ASP A 107 7.61 6.37 -13.20
C ASP A 107 7.32 5.39 -14.35
N ASP A 108 7.65 5.76 -15.58
CA ASP A 108 7.40 4.97 -16.79
C ASP A 108 7.92 3.52 -16.74
N ARG A 109 8.89 3.21 -15.87
CA ARG A 109 9.50 1.89 -15.73
C ARG A 109 9.53 1.38 -14.30
N THR A 110 8.79 2.00 -13.38
CA THR A 110 8.86 1.66 -11.95
C THR A 110 7.48 1.60 -11.34
N ILE A 111 7.22 0.47 -10.68
CA ILE A 111 5.99 0.18 -9.96
C ILE A 111 6.31 -0.01 -8.48
N LEU A 112 5.48 0.53 -7.61
CA LEU A 112 5.50 0.28 -6.19
C LEU A 112 4.31 -0.60 -5.81
N VAL A 113 4.57 -1.73 -5.16
CA VAL A 113 3.54 -2.58 -4.56
C VAL A 113 3.54 -2.33 -3.06
N ALA A 114 2.42 -1.85 -2.52
CA ALA A 114 2.21 -1.65 -1.10
C ALA A 114 1.29 -2.74 -0.54
N TYR A 115 1.77 -3.48 0.45
CA TYR A 115 0.97 -4.45 1.20
C TYR A 115 0.46 -3.82 2.49
N ARG A 116 -0.83 -3.98 2.75
CA ARG A 116 -1.42 -3.64 4.05
C ARG A 116 -0.97 -4.67 5.08
N GLY A 117 -0.50 -4.21 6.24
CA GLY A 117 -0.31 -5.08 7.39
C GLY A 117 -1.65 -5.40 8.08
N THR A 118 -1.68 -6.45 8.87
CA THR A 118 -2.85 -6.86 9.66
C THR A 118 -3.32 -5.71 10.57
N ASP A 119 -4.63 -5.47 10.63
CA ASP A 119 -5.22 -4.56 11.62
C ASP A 119 -5.58 -5.33 12.91
N GLN A 120 -5.88 -4.62 14.00
CA GLN A 120 -6.27 -5.20 15.29
C GLN A 120 -7.67 -5.87 15.26
N SER A 121 -8.12 -6.36 14.11
CA SER A 121 -9.36 -7.12 14.00
C SER A 121 -9.18 -8.54 14.55
N MET A 122 -10.28 -9.15 15.03
CA MET A 122 -10.32 -10.54 15.50
C MET A 122 -9.82 -11.54 14.45
N ILE A 123 -9.93 -11.18 13.16
CA ILE A 123 -9.44 -11.95 12.01
C ILE A 123 -7.91 -11.89 11.97
N GLY A 124 -7.33 -10.72 12.20
CA GLY A 124 -5.89 -10.54 12.33
C GLY A 124 -5.26 -11.31 13.50
N TRP A 125 -5.94 -11.31 14.65
CA TRP A 125 -5.54 -12.13 15.79
C TRP A 125 -5.63 -13.63 15.49
N SER A 126 -6.63 -14.06 14.73
CA SER A 126 -6.79 -15.46 14.35
C SER A 126 -5.71 -15.91 13.36
N GLU A 127 -5.29 -15.07 12.41
CA GLU A 127 -4.14 -15.34 11.53
C GLU A 127 -2.81 -15.35 12.31
N ASP A 128 -2.65 -14.49 13.32
CA ASP A 128 -1.48 -14.51 14.22
C ASP A 128 -1.44 -15.79 15.08
N MET A 129 -2.58 -16.32 15.51
CA MET A 129 -2.65 -17.61 16.21
C MET A 129 -2.37 -18.82 15.29
N VAL A 130 -2.70 -18.71 13.99
CA VAL A 130 -2.34 -19.72 12.98
C VAL A 130 -0.85 -19.66 12.62
N MET A 131 -0.22 -18.48 12.66
CA MET A 131 1.21 -18.30 12.43
C MET A 131 2.08 -19.11 13.43
N ASP A 132 1.63 -19.27 14.66
CA ASP A 132 2.32 -20.11 15.66
C ASP A 132 2.21 -21.62 15.37
N TYR A 133 1.25 -22.04 14.53
CA TYR A 133 0.92 -23.45 14.31
C TYR A 133 1.20 -23.96 12.88
N THR A 134 1.42 -23.10 11.87
CA THR A 134 1.60 -23.54 10.47
C THR A 134 2.67 -22.72 9.73
N PRO A 135 3.70 -23.35 9.12
CA PRO A 135 4.86 -22.66 8.54
C PRO A 135 4.60 -21.91 7.22
N GLU A 136 3.46 -22.12 6.55
CA GLU A 136 3.07 -21.40 5.34
C GLU A 136 1.75 -20.67 5.54
N ILE A 137 1.82 -19.36 5.75
CA ILE A 137 0.63 -18.53 5.94
C ILE A 137 -0.01 -18.27 4.58
N THR A 138 -1.32 -18.51 4.47
CA THR A 138 -2.11 -18.27 3.25
C THR A 138 -1.90 -16.85 2.68
N GLY A 139 -1.68 -15.84 3.54
CA GLY A 139 -1.30 -14.47 3.16
C GLY A 139 0.03 -14.34 2.40
N HIS A 140 1.07 -15.12 2.74
CA HIS A 140 2.36 -15.10 2.02
C HIS A 140 2.21 -15.63 0.60
N ARG A 141 1.42 -16.70 0.43
CA ARG A 141 1.12 -17.27 -0.89
C ARG A 141 0.33 -16.29 -1.75
N LEU A 142 -0.63 -15.57 -1.16
CA LEU A 142 -1.38 -14.52 -1.85
C LEU A 142 -0.50 -13.35 -2.25
N ALA A 143 0.40 -12.89 -1.37
CA ALA A 143 1.38 -11.85 -1.69
C ALA A 143 2.30 -12.26 -2.86
N ALA A 144 2.86 -13.48 -2.83
CA ALA A 144 3.68 -13.99 -3.91
C ALA A 144 2.90 -14.12 -5.23
N LYS A 145 1.65 -14.59 -5.17
CA LYS A 145 0.77 -14.67 -6.35
C LYS A 145 0.49 -13.29 -6.93
N TYR A 146 0.19 -12.31 -6.08
CA TYR A 146 -0.07 -10.94 -6.47
C TYR A 146 1.15 -10.29 -7.14
N LEU A 147 2.33 -10.43 -6.53
CA LEU A 147 3.57 -9.91 -7.10
C LEU A 147 3.88 -10.53 -8.47
N ASN A 148 3.66 -11.84 -8.62
CA ASN A 148 3.83 -12.52 -9.91
C ASN A 148 2.84 -12.01 -10.97
N GLN A 149 1.60 -11.71 -10.59
CA GLN A 149 0.61 -11.13 -11.52
C GLN A 149 1.04 -9.74 -12.00
N ILE A 150 1.51 -8.87 -11.10
CA ILE A 150 2.03 -7.55 -11.46
C ILE A 150 3.28 -7.69 -12.34
N GLY A 151 4.21 -8.59 -11.99
CA GLY A 151 5.39 -8.86 -12.81
C GLY A 151 5.08 -9.39 -14.21
N GLN A 152 4.03 -10.20 -14.36
CA GLN A 152 3.57 -10.66 -15.68
C GLN A 152 2.87 -9.56 -16.48
N ALA A 153 2.11 -8.69 -15.82
CA ALA A 153 1.45 -7.55 -16.47
C ALA A 153 2.47 -6.48 -16.92
N TYR A 154 3.57 -6.33 -16.18
CA TYR A 154 4.60 -5.30 -16.42
C TYR A 154 6.02 -5.91 -16.45
N PRO A 155 6.36 -6.71 -17.47
CA PRO A 155 7.57 -7.54 -17.48
C PRO A 155 8.89 -6.76 -17.57
N ASN A 156 8.84 -5.50 -18.03
CA ASN A 156 10.04 -4.65 -18.22
C ASN A 156 10.20 -3.59 -17.11
N ASP A 157 9.27 -3.57 -16.14
CA ASP A 157 9.23 -2.55 -15.11
C ASP A 157 9.92 -3.06 -13.84
N ARG A 158 10.60 -2.16 -13.14
CA ARG A 158 11.17 -2.39 -11.82
C ARG A 158 10.06 -2.37 -10.79
N ILE A 159 10.03 -3.37 -9.91
CA ILE A 159 9.02 -3.46 -8.86
C ILE A 159 9.68 -3.24 -7.50
N TYR A 160 9.25 -2.19 -6.80
CA TYR A 160 9.55 -1.97 -5.39
C TYR A 160 8.40 -2.50 -4.53
N ILE A 161 8.74 -2.97 -3.32
CA ILE A 161 7.77 -3.51 -2.38
C ILE A 161 7.86 -2.70 -1.08
N THR A 162 6.71 -2.32 -0.53
CA THR A 162 6.58 -1.68 0.78
C THR A 162 5.43 -2.29 1.60
N GLY A 163 5.49 -2.15 2.92
CA GLY A 163 4.43 -2.60 3.82
C GLY A 163 4.73 -2.21 5.27
N HIS A 164 3.67 -2.03 6.08
CA HIS A 164 3.78 -1.67 7.49
C HIS A 164 3.59 -2.90 8.38
N SER A 165 4.31 -2.98 9.50
CA SER A 165 4.28 -4.11 10.46
C SER A 165 4.52 -5.47 9.77
N LYS A 166 3.57 -6.42 9.85
CA LYS A 166 3.63 -7.73 9.18
C LYS A 166 3.72 -7.65 7.65
N GLY A 167 3.25 -6.56 7.03
CA GLY A 167 3.41 -6.30 5.59
C GLY A 167 4.87 -6.16 5.13
N GLY A 168 5.78 -5.80 6.05
CA GLY A 168 7.24 -5.84 5.82
C GLY A 168 7.87 -7.23 6.02
N GLN A 169 7.12 -8.17 6.60
CA GLN A 169 7.50 -9.57 6.83
C GLN A 169 6.99 -10.49 5.72
N LEU A 170 5.99 -10.05 4.94
CA LEU A 170 5.58 -10.57 3.63
C LEU A 170 6.65 -10.30 2.55
N ARG A 171 7.92 -10.61 2.84
CA ARG A 171 8.96 -10.59 1.82
C ARG A 171 8.80 -11.84 0.96
N PRO A 172 8.94 -11.74 -0.37
CA PRO A 172 9.21 -12.93 -1.16
C PRO A 172 10.47 -13.58 -0.61
N LEU A 173 10.48 -14.92 -0.54
CA LEU A 173 11.74 -15.65 -0.46
C LEU A 173 12.68 -15.11 -1.53
N ARG A 174 13.79 -14.56 -1.05
CA ARG A 174 15.06 -14.27 -1.72
C ARG A 174 15.14 -14.76 -3.18
N PHE A 175 15.28 -13.85 -4.14
CA PHE A 175 16.11 -14.11 -5.33
C PHE A 175 17.38 -13.30 -5.20
N GLY A 176 18.52 -13.99 -5.15
CA GLY A 176 19.83 -13.39 -5.12
C GLY A 176 20.38 -13.10 -6.51
N LEU A 177 21.47 -12.31 -6.47
CA LEU A 177 22.55 -12.12 -7.45
C LEU A 177 22.19 -11.20 -8.65
N CYS A 178 22.93 -10.16 -9.00
CA CYS A 178 24.30 -9.72 -8.68
C CYS A 178 24.36 -8.31 -8.07
#